data_AF-J9G435-F1
#
_entry.id   AF-J9G435-F1
#
_cell.length_a   1.000
_cell.length_b   1.000
_cell.length_c   1.000
_cell.angle_alpha   90.00
_cell.angle_beta   90.00
_cell.angle_gamma   90.00
#
_symmetry.space_group_name_H-M   'P 1'
#
loop_
_entity.id
_entity.type
_entity.pdbx_description
1 polymer ?
#
loop_
_entity_poly.entity_id
_entity_poly.type
_entity_poly.pdbx_seq_one_letter_code
_entity_poly.pdbx_strand_id
1 'polypeptide(L)'
;MDLKGVQVEVAVNELIGSMVKNGYVSQDANSVLISVQNDDPVVAADLRQKLGNVASQSMLADDVQGAVYSQVVTGNAALREKASQHGISEGRAQFIEELTRQNKNLSFDDLAERTVNDLTLLAKSAKNGNEKLYASGAASDGKYVGRAAAVNAALNHAGVSAAETVLKSVEFDVENRVLVYEVEFYARGNEYEVDVDAVNGTVIEMQHK
;
A
#
# COMPACT_ATOMS: atom_id res chain seq x y z
N MET A 1 20.34 6.22 -16.38
CA MET A 1 21.24 5.05 -16.30
C MET A 1 21.01 4.19 -17.52
N ASP A 2 22.06 3.63 -18.11
CA ASP A 2 21.92 2.57 -19.12
C ASP A 2 22.16 1.23 -18.44
N LEU A 3 21.12 0.39 -18.38
CA LEU A 3 21.13 -0.91 -17.71
C LEU A 3 21.03 -2.06 -18.71
N LYS A 4 21.12 -1.77 -20.02
CA LYS A 4 21.00 -2.78 -21.06
C LYS A 4 22.19 -3.73 -21.01
N GLY A 5 21.91 -5.04 -20.93
CA GLY A 5 22.94 -6.09 -20.87
C GLY A 5 23.57 -6.28 -19.49
N VAL A 6 23.11 -5.54 -18.47
CA VAL A 6 23.50 -5.75 -17.08
C VAL A 6 22.70 -6.93 -16.50
N GLN A 7 23.31 -7.68 -15.58
CA GLN A 7 22.60 -8.72 -14.82
C GLN A 7 21.44 -8.08 -14.05
N VAL A 8 20.27 -8.70 -14.10
CA VAL A 8 19.03 -8.09 -13.60
C VAL A 8 19.09 -7.74 -12.11
N GLU A 9 19.81 -8.52 -11.31
CA GLU A 9 20.03 -8.28 -9.90
C GLU A 9 20.89 -7.03 -9.65
N VAL A 10 21.96 -6.88 -10.43
CA VAL A 10 22.82 -5.69 -10.38
C VAL A 10 22.01 -4.47 -10.80
N ALA A 11 21.22 -4.59 -11.88
CA ALA A 11 20.37 -3.50 -12.34
C ALA A 11 19.34 -3.07 -11.27
N VAL A 12 18.69 -4.02 -10.60
CA VAL A 12 17.74 -3.73 -9.51
C VAL A 12 18.46 -3.07 -8.33
N ASN A 13 19.61 -3.60 -7.90
CA ASN A 13 20.37 -2.99 -6.81
C ASN A 13 20.75 -1.52 -7.11
N GLU A 14 21.27 -1.25 -8.31
CA GLU A 14 21.63 0.11 -8.72
C GLU A 14 20.41 1.04 -8.81
N LEU A 15 19.27 0.53 -9.29
CA LEU A 15 18.02 1.29 -9.35
C LEU A 15 17.53 1.67 -7.96
N ILE A 16 17.50 0.72 -7.02
CA ILE A 16 17.03 0.96 -5.66
C ILE A 16 17.96 1.94 -4.93
N GLY A 17 19.28 1.75 -5.00
CA GLY A 17 20.23 2.70 -4.43
C GLY A 17 20.09 4.10 -5.04
N SER A 18 19.83 4.19 -6.35
CA SER A 18 19.52 5.47 -7.01
C SER A 18 18.22 6.09 -6.49
N MET A 19 17.16 5.28 -6.29
CA MET A 19 15.89 5.74 -5.74
C MET A 19 16.05 6.30 -4.33
N VAL A 20 16.84 5.64 -3.48
CA VAL A 20 17.14 6.11 -2.11
C VAL A 20 17.94 7.41 -2.16
N LYS A 21 19.05 7.42 -2.91
CA LYS A 21 19.93 8.59 -3.03
C LYS A 21 19.23 9.85 -3.55
N ASN A 22 18.22 9.68 -4.42
CA ASN A 22 17.46 10.80 -4.98
C ASN A 22 16.17 11.09 -4.20
N GLY A 23 15.92 10.41 -3.07
CA GLY A 23 14.77 10.66 -2.21
C GLY A 23 13.42 10.15 -2.73
N TYR A 24 13.41 9.33 -3.78
CA TYR A 24 12.20 8.64 -4.23
C TYR A 24 11.79 7.53 -3.25
N VAL A 25 12.77 6.97 -2.54
CA VAL A 25 12.59 6.03 -1.44
C VAL A 25 13.27 6.64 -0.21
N SER A 26 12.53 6.74 0.89
CA SER A 26 13.01 7.34 2.15
C SER A 26 12.34 6.64 3.33
N GLN A 27 12.58 7.09 4.56
CA GLN A 27 11.88 6.54 5.74
C GLN A 27 10.36 6.81 5.72
N ASP A 28 9.93 7.92 5.12
CA ASP A 28 8.53 8.35 5.10
C ASP A 28 7.76 7.85 3.86
N ALA A 29 8.50 7.51 2.80
CA ALA A 29 7.99 6.93 1.57
C ALA A 29 8.87 5.73 1.20
N ASN A 30 8.67 4.61 1.88
CA ASN A 30 9.60 3.49 1.92
C ASN A 30 9.10 2.26 1.14
N SER A 31 8.24 2.44 0.15
CA SER A 31 7.59 1.31 -0.54
C SER A 31 7.98 1.17 -1.99
N VAL A 32 8.29 -0.06 -2.41
CA VAL A 32 8.64 -0.41 -3.79
C VAL A 32 7.76 -1.55 -4.27
N LEU A 33 7.24 -1.42 -5.49
CA LEU A 33 6.52 -2.48 -6.20
C LEU A 33 7.39 -3.04 -7.32
N ILE A 34 7.69 -4.34 -7.28
CA ILE A 34 8.44 -5.06 -8.30
C ILE A 34 7.50 -6.00 -9.02
N SER A 35 7.49 -5.87 -10.35
CA SER A 35 6.62 -6.63 -11.23
C SER A 35 7.48 -7.40 -12.20
N VAL A 36 7.35 -8.72 -12.20
CA VAL A 36 8.12 -9.63 -13.05
C VAL A 36 7.19 -10.28 -14.06
N GLN A 37 7.64 -10.40 -15.30
CA GLN A 37 6.95 -11.13 -16.35
C GLN A 37 7.92 -12.11 -17.01
N ASN A 38 7.49 -13.36 -17.14
CA ASN A 38 8.19 -14.39 -17.90
C ASN A 38 7.15 -15.38 -18.44
N ASP A 39 7.42 -15.95 -19.61
CA ASP A 39 6.54 -16.97 -20.22
C ASP A 39 6.58 -18.28 -19.43
N ASP A 40 7.69 -18.56 -18.75
CA ASP A 40 7.83 -19.69 -17.84
C ASP A 40 7.40 -19.26 -16.41
N PRO A 41 6.34 -19.87 -15.84
CA PRO A 41 5.82 -19.50 -14.53
C PRO A 41 6.78 -19.84 -13.37
N VAL A 42 7.63 -20.87 -13.52
CA VAL A 42 8.63 -21.23 -12.51
C VAL A 42 9.74 -20.18 -12.50
N VAL A 43 10.23 -19.81 -13.68
CA VAL A 43 11.23 -18.74 -13.83
C VAL A 43 10.67 -17.40 -13.33
N ALA A 44 9.41 -17.09 -13.64
CA ALA A 44 8.74 -15.88 -13.15
C ALA A 44 8.70 -15.83 -11.62
N ALA A 45 8.34 -16.95 -10.98
CA ALA A 45 8.26 -17.05 -9.52
C ALA A 45 9.63 -16.91 -8.86
N ASP A 46 10.65 -17.60 -9.37
CA ASP A 46 12.03 -17.52 -8.88
C ASP A 46 12.59 -16.11 -9.03
N LEU A 47 12.40 -15.49 -10.20
CA LEU A 47 12.87 -14.14 -10.46
C LEU A 47 12.16 -13.12 -9.58
N ARG A 48 10.84 -13.24 -9.38
CA ARG A 48 10.07 -12.40 -8.45
C ARG A 48 10.64 -12.47 -7.04
N GLN A 49 10.88 -13.67 -6.50
CA GLN A 49 11.45 -13.84 -5.16
C GLN A 49 12.87 -13.28 -5.08
N LYS A 50 13.72 -13.59 -6.06
CA LYS A 50 15.11 -13.13 -6.10
C LYS A 50 15.20 -11.60 -6.12
N LEU A 51 14.45 -10.94 -7.00
CA LEU A 51 14.47 -9.49 -7.13
C LEU A 51 13.83 -8.78 -5.94
N GLY A 52 12.78 -9.35 -5.35
CA GLY A 52 12.22 -8.85 -4.08
C GLY A 52 13.26 -8.82 -2.96
N ASN A 53 14.04 -9.90 -2.82
CA ASN A 53 15.11 -9.98 -1.82
C ASN A 53 16.24 -8.98 -2.10
N VAL A 54 16.67 -8.86 -3.36
CA VAL A 54 17.72 -7.90 -3.76
C VAL A 54 17.29 -6.48 -3.41
N ALA A 55 16.06 -6.09 -3.75
CA ALA A 55 15.57 -4.75 -3.45
C ALA A 55 15.46 -4.50 -1.95
N SER A 56 14.93 -5.46 -1.19
CA SER A 56 14.84 -5.32 0.27
C SER A 56 16.24 -5.14 0.90
N GLN A 57 17.22 -5.94 0.49
CA GLN A 57 18.59 -5.83 0.96
C GLN A 57 19.27 -4.51 0.56
N SER A 58 19.02 -4.04 -0.67
CA SER A 58 19.55 -2.77 -1.17
C SER A 58 18.98 -1.59 -0.36
N MET A 59 17.68 -1.58 -0.07
CA MET A 59 17.08 -0.55 0.78
C MET A 59 17.66 -0.57 2.20
N LEU A 60 17.81 -1.76 2.80
CA LEU A 60 18.42 -1.91 4.12
C LEU A 60 19.88 -1.45 4.17
N ALA A 61 20.65 -1.67 3.10
CA ALA A 61 22.04 -1.24 3.02
C ALA A 61 22.19 0.29 3.05
N ASP A 62 21.18 1.01 2.55
CA ASP A 62 21.08 2.47 2.62
C ASP A 62 20.25 2.95 3.84
N ASP A 63 20.13 2.12 4.88
CA ASP A 63 19.43 2.36 6.15
C ASP A 63 17.91 2.57 6.02
N VAL A 64 17.30 2.26 4.88
CA VAL A 64 15.85 2.36 4.68
C VAL A 64 15.18 1.01 4.91
N GLN A 65 14.48 0.88 6.03
CA GLN A 65 13.61 -0.27 6.28
C GLN A 65 12.26 -0.02 5.61
N GLY A 66 11.99 -0.72 4.50
CA GLY A 66 10.80 -0.47 3.71
C GLY A 66 10.05 -1.71 3.24
N ALA A 67 8.87 -1.47 2.70
CA ALA A 67 8.04 -2.51 2.11
C ALA A 67 8.42 -2.75 0.66
N VAL A 68 8.84 -3.98 0.35
CA VAL A 68 8.96 -4.45 -1.03
C VAL A 68 7.81 -5.40 -1.31
N TYR A 69 6.94 -5.01 -2.23
CA TYR A 69 5.92 -5.88 -2.78
C TYR A 69 6.39 -6.42 -4.12
N SER A 70 6.35 -7.73 -4.29
CA SER A 70 6.77 -8.39 -5.53
C SER A 70 5.66 -9.29 -6.06
N GLN A 71 5.42 -9.22 -7.37
CA GLN A 71 4.37 -9.97 -8.06
C GLN A 71 4.83 -10.50 -9.42
N VAL A 72 4.17 -11.57 -9.87
CA VAL A 72 4.21 -11.96 -11.27
C VAL A 72 3.05 -11.29 -11.99
N VAL A 73 3.33 -10.56 -13.06
CA VAL A 73 2.28 -9.93 -13.87
C VAL A 73 1.78 -10.91 -14.91
N THR A 74 0.48 -11.22 -14.84
CA THR A 74 -0.21 -11.99 -15.86
C THR A 74 -0.88 -11.03 -16.83
N GLY A 75 -0.18 -10.67 -17.89
CA GLY A 75 -0.68 -9.71 -18.88
C GLY A 75 -1.93 -10.24 -19.59
N ASN A 76 -3.01 -9.47 -19.54
CA ASN A 76 -4.19 -9.67 -20.38
C ASN A 76 -4.59 -8.33 -21.03
N ALA A 77 -5.39 -8.39 -22.11
CA ALA A 77 -5.74 -7.19 -22.89
C ALA A 77 -6.49 -6.14 -22.06
N ALA A 78 -7.40 -6.57 -21.18
CA ALA A 78 -8.18 -5.66 -20.34
C ALA A 78 -7.30 -4.93 -19.30
N LEU A 79 -6.36 -5.63 -18.67
CA LEU A 79 -5.39 -5.05 -17.74
C LEU A 79 -4.50 -4.02 -18.44
N ARG A 80 -4.03 -4.33 -19.66
CA ARG A 80 -3.23 -3.41 -20.48
C ARG A 80 -3.97 -2.15 -20.85
N GLU A 81 -5.21 -2.30 -21.29
CA GLU A 81 -6.07 -1.17 -21.63
C GLU A 81 -6.29 -0.28 -20.39
N LYS A 82 -6.64 -0.88 -19.26
CA LYS A 82 -6.82 -0.16 -17.99
C LYS A 82 -5.52 0.54 -17.56
N ALA A 83 -4.38 -0.14 -17.57
CA ALA A 83 -3.09 0.46 -17.24
C ALA A 83 -2.78 1.68 -18.14
N SER A 84 -3.05 1.57 -19.45
CA SER A 84 -2.86 2.66 -20.41
C SER A 84 -3.82 3.83 -20.18
N GLN A 85 -5.09 3.58 -19.84
CA GLN A 85 -6.09 4.61 -19.57
C GLN A 85 -5.69 5.49 -18.36
N HIS A 86 -5.03 4.90 -17.38
CA HIS A 86 -4.58 5.59 -16.16
C HIS A 86 -3.12 6.05 -16.20
N GLY A 87 -2.38 5.80 -17.29
CA GLY A 87 -0.98 6.19 -17.40
C GLY A 87 -0.05 5.49 -16.40
N ILE A 88 -0.36 4.23 -16.05
CA ILE A 88 0.40 3.42 -15.09
C ILE A 88 0.95 2.15 -15.74
N SER A 89 1.88 1.46 -15.07
CA SER A 89 2.39 0.18 -15.54
C SER A 89 1.37 -0.95 -15.37
N GLU A 90 1.44 -2.00 -16.20
CA GLU A 90 0.60 -3.21 -16.07
C GLU A 90 0.70 -3.82 -14.66
N GLY A 91 1.90 -3.82 -14.07
CA GLY A 91 2.11 -4.28 -12.71
C GLY A 91 1.36 -3.43 -11.67
N ARG A 92 1.46 -2.10 -11.75
CA ARG A 92 0.71 -1.24 -10.84
C ARG A 92 -0.80 -1.41 -11.00
N ALA A 93 -1.28 -1.56 -12.23
CA ALA A 93 -2.69 -1.86 -12.49
C ALA A 93 -3.10 -3.20 -11.85
N GLN A 94 -2.30 -4.26 -11.99
CA GLN A 94 -2.63 -5.57 -11.41
C GLN A 94 -2.72 -5.49 -9.88
N PHE A 95 -1.79 -4.76 -9.26
CA PHE A 95 -1.80 -4.57 -7.80
C PHE A 95 -3.08 -3.85 -7.35
N ILE A 96 -3.52 -2.83 -8.08
CA ILE A 96 -4.77 -2.12 -7.80
C ILE A 96 -6.00 -3.03 -8.02
N GLU A 97 -6.02 -3.85 -9.07
CA GLU A 97 -7.10 -4.83 -9.28
C GLU A 97 -7.17 -5.84 -8.12
N GLU A 98 -6.04 -6.23 -7.55
CA GLU A 98 -6.01 -7.10 -6.39
C GLU A 98 -6.56 -6.43 -5.13
N LEU A 99 -6.26 -5.14 -4.90
CA LEU A 99 -6.79 -4.35 -3.79
C LEU A 99 -8.31 -4.17 -3.88
N THR A 100 -8.80 -3.73 -5.04
CA THR A 100 -10.24 -3.50 -5.29
C THR A 100 -11.06 -4.79 -5.25
N ARG A 101 -10.45 -5.95 -5.54
CA ARG A 101 -11.13 -7.25 -5.38
C ARG A 101 -11.32 -7.64 -3.92
N GLN A 102 -10.43 -7.20 -3.03
CA GLN A 102 -10.46 -7.54 -1.61
C GLN A 102 -11.31 -6.58 -0.78
N ASN A 103 -11.29 -5.28 -1.11
CA ASN A 103 -12.12 -4.27 -0.48
C ASN A 103 -13.05 -3.63 -1.53
N LYS A 104 -14.36 -3.84 -1.38
CA LYS A 104 -15.39 -3.33 -2.30
C LYS A 104 -15.59 -1.83 -2.23
N ASN A 105 -15.12 -1.17 -1.17
CA ASN A 105 -15.20 0.27 -1.00
C ASN A 105 -14.10 0.99 -1.82
N LEU A 106 -13.04 0.27 -2.20
CA LEU A 106 -11.98 0.82 -3.03
C LEU A 106 -12.34 0.76 -4.52
N SER A 107 -12.24 1.90 -5.21
CA SER A 107 -12.35 1.95 -6.66
C SER A 107 -10.96 1.96 -7.33
N PHE A 108 -10.89 1.46 -8.55
CA PHE A 108 -9.62 1.46 -9.30
C PHE A 108 -9.14 2.90 -9.56
N ASP A 109 -10.06 3.79 -9.91
CA ASP A 109 -9.78 5.18 -10.26
C ASP A 109 -9.15 5.93 -9.07
N ASP A 110 -9.67 5.71 -7.87
CA ASP A 110 -9.16 6.37 -6.66
C ASP A 110 -7.75 5.89 -6.32
N LEU A 111 -7.47 4.61 -6.56
CA LEU A 111 -6.17 3.99 -6.29
C LEU A 111 -5.13 4.28 -7.38
N ALA A 112 -5.55 4.50 -8.63
CA ALA A 112 -4.65 4.80 -9.75
C ALA A 112 -3.87 6.10 -9.56
N GLU A 113 -4.37 7.04 -8.76
CA GLU A 113 -3.70 8.29 -8.44
C GLU A 113 -2.82 8.21 -7.17
N ARG A 114 -2.85 7.08 -6.45
CA ARG A 114 -2.15 6.92 -5.16
C ARG A 114 -0.70 6.51 -5.29
N THR A 115 0.13 6.93 -4.34
CA THR A 115 1.52 6.49 -4.33
C THR A 115 1.61 4.99 -4.05
N VAL A 116 2.70 4.34 -4.48
CA VAL A 116 2.93 2.93 -4.16
C VAL A 116 2.91 2.71 -2.65
N ASN A 117 3.41 3.67 -1.85
CA ASN A 117 3.35 3.59 -0.39
C ASN A 117 1.92 3.56 0.17
N ASP A 118 1.00 4.30 -0.43
CA ASP A 118 -0.39 4.32 0.04
C ASP A 118 -1.08 3.01 -0.36
N LEU A 119 -0.81 2.52 -1.56
CA LEU A 119 -1.29 1.21 -2.02
C LEU A 119 -0.78 0.07 -1.14
N THR A 120 0.47 0.11 -0.67
CA THR A 120 1.03 -0.91 0.23
C THR A 120 0.49 -0.82 1.65
N LEU A 121 0.11 0.37 2.12
CA LEU A 121 -0.62 0.53 3.39
C LEU A 121 -2.04 -0.06 3.30
N LEU A 122 -2.75 0.23 2.21
CA LEU A 122 -4.08 -0.34 1.93
C LEU A 122 -4.03 -1.86 1.77
N ALA A 123 -3.00 -2.40 1.12
CA ALA A 123 -2.79 -3.85 0.99
C ALA A 123 -2.66 -4.57 2.33
N LYS A 124 -2.06 -3.92 3.33
CA LYS A 124 -1.89 -4.48 4.68
C LYS A 124 -3.21 -4.53 5.44
N SER A 125 -4.10 -3.55 5.24
CA SER A 125 -5.45 -3.53 5.81
C SER A 125 -6.28 -4.71 5.30
N ALA A 126 -6.15 -5.08 4.02
CA ALA A 126 -6.98 -6.05 3.33
C ALA A 126 -6.86 -7.54 3.79
N LYS A 127 -6.26 -7.80 4.97
CA LYS A 127 -6.14 -9.10 5.68
C LYS A 127 -6.57 -10.32 4.87
N ASN A 128 -5.68 -10.81 4.01
CA ASN A 128 -5.55 -12.21 3.64
C ASN A 128 -4.28 -12.37 2.80
N GLY A 129 -3.31 -13.14 3.31
CA GLY A 129 -2.08 -13.46 2.60
C GLY A 129 -2.39 -14.06 1.24
N ASN A 130 -2.24 -13.26 0.19
CA ASN A 130 -2.39 -13.71 -1.17
C ASN A 130 -1.05 -14.31 -1.58
N GLU A 131 -0.98 -15.60 -1.87
CA GLU A 131 0.25 -16.28 -2.32
C GLU A 131 0.84 -15.68 -3.61
N LYS A 132 0.09 -14.82 -4.33
CA LYS A 132 0.55 -14.08 -5.51
C LYS A 132 1.32 -12.80 -5.20
N LEU A 133 1.20 -12.29 -3.99
CA LEU A 133 1.82 -11.06 -3.50
C LEU A 133 2.76 -11.38 -2.34
N TYR A 134 4.05 -11.14 -2.54
CA TYR A 134 5.01 -11.31 -1.46
C TYR A 134 5.47 -9.94 -1.01
N ALA A 135 5.12 -9.63 0.23
CA ALA A 135 5.57 -8.44 0.93
C ALA A 135 6.75 -8.81 1.85
N SER A 136 7.82 -8.03 1.78
CA SER A 136 8.89 -8.02 2.78
C SER A 136 8.98 -6.63 3.41
N GLY A 137 9.11 -6.57 4.73
CA GLY A 137 9.15 -5.29 5.47
C GLY A 137 7.76 -4.67 5.67
N ALA A 138 7.73 -3.38 6.02
CA ALA A 138 6.50 -2.65 6.31
C ALA A 138 6.52 -1.27 5.65
N ALA A 139 5.38 -0.89 5.07
CA ALA A 139 5.19 0.44 4.52
C ALA A 139 5.13 1.47 5.66
N SER A 140 5.72 2.63 5.44
CA SER A 140 5.77 3.71 6.41
C SER A 140 4.45 4.45 6.41
N ASP A 141 3.94 4.67 7.62
CA ASP A 141 2.85 5.59 7.90
C ASP A 141 3.35 6.89 8.56
N GLY A 142 4.68 7.12 8.60
CA GLY A 142 5.30 8.23 9.33
C GLY A 142 4.91 9.63 8.84
N LYS A 143 4.44 9.75 7.59
CA LYS A 143 3.90 11.00 7.03
C LYS A 143 2.44 11.29 7.42
N TYR A 144 1.79 10.40 8.15
CA TYR A 144 0.38 10.50 8.55
C TYR A 144 0.23 10.83 10.04
N VAL A 145 -0.98 11.25 10.44
CA VAL A 145 -1.28 11.61 11.83
C VAL A 145 -1.10 10.45 12.81
N GLY A 146 -1.09 9.22 12.31
CA GLY A 146 -0.91 8.02 13.10
C GLY A 146 -2.20 7.57 13.78
N ARG A 147 -2.22 6.27 14.09
CA ARG A 147 -3.39 5.56 14.64
C ARG A 147 -3.95 6.21 15.91
N ALA A 148 -3.08 6.61 16.84
CA ALA A 148 -3.50 7.18 18.11
C ALA A 148 -4.20 8.53 17.94
N ALA A 149 -3.70 9.39 17.04
CA ALA A 149 -4.32 10.67 16.74
C ALA A 149 -5.67 10.47 16.04
N ALA A 150 -5.74 9.53 15.08
CA ALA A 150 -6.99 9.18 14.40
C ALA A 150 -8.06 8.66 15.37
N VAL A 151 -7.70 7.74 16.27
CA VAL A 151 -8.62 7.25 17.32
C VAL A 151 -9.10 8.39 18.20
N ASN A 152 -8.19 9.26 18.66
CA ASN A 152 -8.59 10.40 19.48
C ASN A 152 -9.54 11.35 18.73
N ALA A 153 -9.28 11.63 17.46
CA ALA A 153 -10.15 12.45 16.62
C ALA A 153 -11.54 11.82 16.48
N ALA A 154 -11.60 10.51 16.20
CA ALA A 154 -12.85 9.77 16.06
C ALA A 154 -13.68 9.76 17.35
N LEU A 155 -13.08 9.43 18.50
CA LEU A 155 -13.79 9.40 19.79
C LEU A 155 -14.30 10.78 20.20
N ASN A 156 -13.48 11.82 19.99
CA ASN A 156 -13.86 13.20 20.27
C ASN A 156 -15.05 13.64 19.40
N HIS A 157 -15.03 13.30 18.11
CA HIS A 157 -16.12 13.62 17.19
C HIS A 157 -17.40 12.88 17.55
N ALA A 158 -17.31 11.61 17.97
CA ALA A 158 -18.44 10.82 18.43
C ALA A 158 -18.94 11.19 19.85
N GLY A 159 -18.24 12.06 20.57
CA GLY A 159 -18.64 12.50 21.92
C GLY A 159 -18.62 11.37 22.95
N VAL A 160 -17.67 10.44 22.82
CA VAL A 160 -17.47 9.29 23.71
C VAL A 160 -16.07 9.31 24.30
N SER A 161 -15.92 8.82 25.53
CA SER A 161 -14.61 8.66 26.14
C SER A 161 -13.99 7.30 25.81
N ALA A 162 -12.66 7.20 25.83
CA ALA A 162 -11.96 5.93 25.64
C ALA A 162 -12.40 4.83 26.63
N ALA A 163 -12.87 5.22 27.83
CA ALA A 163 -13.37 4.29 28.84
C ALA A 163 -14.74 3.69 28.50
N GLU A 164 -15.52 4.34 27.63
CA GLU A 164 -16.82 3.86 27.14
C GLU A 164 -16.71 3.08 25.83
N THR A 165 -15.49 2.93 25.29
CA THR A 165 -15.26 2.43 23.94
C THR A 165 -14.52 1.11 23.94
N VAL A 166 -14.90 0.21 23.04
CA VAL A 166 -14.12 -0.98 22.67
C VAL A 166 -13.68 -0.81 21.22
N LEU A 167 -12.40 -0.50 21.02
CA LEU A 167 -11.82 -0.35 19.68
C LEU A 167 -11.84 -1.70 18.94
N LYS A 168 -12.41 -1.71 17.73
CA LYS A 168 -12.54 -2.90 16.89
C LYS A 168 -11.43 -2.96 15.86
N SER A 169 -11.26 -1.90 15.07
CA SER A 169 -10.25 -1.80 14.04
C SER A 169 -9.76 -0.35 13.90
N VAL A 170 -8.57 -0.20 13.35
CA VAL A 170 -8.08 1.07 12.79
C VAL A 170 -7.32 0.64 11.57
N GLU A 171 -7.86 0.89 10.39
CA GLU A 171 -7.31 0.43 9.12
C GLU A 171 -7.23 1.61 8.17
N PHE A 172 -6.34 1.55 7.19
CA PHE A 172 -6.35 2.55 6.11
C PHE A 172 -7.44 2.19 5.11
N ASP A 173 -8.22 3.19 4.69
CA ASP A 173 -9.16 3.09 3.57
C ASP A 173 -9.09 4.36 2.69
N VAL A 174 -9.96 4.47 1.69
CA VAL A 174 -10.12 5.64 0.86
C VAL A 174 -11.58 6.09 0.85
N GLU A 175 -11.84 7.27 1.40
CA GLU A 175 -13.16 7.89 1.41
C GLU A 175 -13.11 9.21 0.64
N ASN A 176 -14.07 9.45 -0.27
CA ASN A 176 -14.11 10.65 -1.12
C ASN A 176 -12.77 11.03 -1.79
N ARG A 177 -12.03 10.04 -2.32
CA ARG A 177 -10.68 10.24 -2.90
C ARG A 177 -9.64 10.80 -1.91
N VAL A 178 -9.82 10.61 -0.62
CA VAL A 178 -8.86 10.95 0.43
C VAL A 178 -8.41 9.65 1.10
N LEU A 179 -7.11 9.51 1.38
CA LEU A 179 -6.64 8.40 2.21
C LEU A 179 -7.05 8.68 3.66
N VAL A 180 -7.75 7.74 4.27
CA VAL A 180 -8.29 7.88 5.62
C VAL A 180 -7.81 6.76 6.53
N TYR A 181 -7.85 7.02 7.82
CA TYR A 181 -8.00 5.97 8.83
C TYR A 181 -9.49 5.72 9.04
N GLU A 182 -9.96 4.53 8.71
CA GLU A 182 -11.25 4.01 9.13
C GLU A 182 -11.11 3.51 10.57
N VAL A 183 -11.76 4.19 11.52
CA VAL A 183 -11.73 3.86 12.95
C VAL A 183 -13.06 3.23 13.33
N GLU A 184 -13.08 1.91 13.55
CA GLU A 184 -14.27 1.21 14.04
C GLU A 184 -14.20 0.95 15.55
N PHE A 185 -15.27 1.25 16.28
CA PHE A 185 -15.36 0.96 17.71
C PHE A 185 -16.82 0.78 18.17
N TYR A 186 -17.00 0.05 19.27
CA TYR A 186 -18.29 -0.03 19.95
C TYR A 186 -18.35 0.97 21.10
N ALA A 187 -19.46 1.71 21.20
CA ALA A 187 -19.75 2.55 22.36
C ALA A 187 -21.26 2.69 22.56
N ARG A 188 -21.71 2.72 23.83
CA ARG A 188 -23.13 2.96 24.19
C ARG A 188 -24.14 2.04 23.46
N GLY A 189 -23.72 0.81 23.12
CA GLY A 189 -24.56 -0.17 22.44
C GLY A 189 -24.60 -0.07 20.91
N ASN A 190 -23.91 0.91 20.31
CA ASN A 190 -23.80 1.08 18.87
C ASN A 190 -22.39 0.73 18.38
N GLU A 191 -22.30 0.33 17.12
CA GLU A 191 -21.05 0.27 16.37
C GLU A 191 -20.84 1.59 15.64
N TYR A 192 -19.67 2.20 15.75
CA TYR A 192 -19.27 3.40 15.04
C TYR A 192 -18.20 3.07 14.01
N GLU A 193 -18.28 3.74 12.87
CA GLU A 193 -17.31 3.72 11.78
C GLU A 193 -17.02 5.18 11.46
N VAL A 194 -15.76 5.61 11.64
CA VAL A 194 -15.37 7.02 11.51
C VAL A 194 -14.16 7.14 10.62
N ASP A 195 -14.31 7.84 9.50
CA ASP A 195 -13.25 8.12 8.55
C ASP A 195 -12.53 9.40 8.90
N VAL A 196 -11.25 9.28 9.21
CA VAL A 196 -10.38 10.39 9.61
C VAL A 196 -9.31 10.59 8.54
N ASP A 197 -9.24 11.78 7.95
CA ASP A 197 -8.19 12.16 7.00
C ASP A 197 -6.80 11.82 7.56
N ALA A 198 -6.06 10.95 6.86
CA ALA A 198 -4.79 10.43 7.35
C ALA A 198 -3.70 11.50 7.45
N VAL A 199 -3.81 12.61 6.72
CA VAL A 199 -2.80 13.67 6.66
C VAL A 199 -3.03 14.73 7.73
N ASN A 200 -4.27 15.15 7.93
CA ASN A 200 -4.59 16.30 8.80
C ASN A 200 -5.47 15.95 10.01
N GLY A 201 -6.00 14.74 10.11
CA GLY A 201 -6.79 14.28 11.25
C GLY A 201 -8.23 14.79 11.29
N THR A 202 -8.71 15.42 10.21
CA THR A 202 -10.10 15.90 10.12
C THR A 202 -11.05 14.73 9.91
N VAL A 203 -12.17 14.71 10.62
CA VAL A 203 -13.21 13.69 10.38
C VAL A 203 -13.95 14.02 9.08
N ILE A 204 -13.98 13.06 8.17
CA ILE A 204 -14.63 13.16 6.85
C ILE A 204 -16.04 12.60 6.93
N GLU A 205 -16.18 11.41 7.50
CA GLU A 205 -17.45 10.71 7.61
C GLU A 205 -17.58 9.99 8.95
N MET A 206 -18.80 9.86 9.45
CA MET A 206 -19.13 9.10 10.64
C MET A 206 -20.48 8.42 10.45
N GLN A 207 -20.50 7.12 10.64
CA GLN A 207 -21.70 6.29 10.62
C GLN A 207 -21.81 5.49 11.93
N HIS A 208 -23.04 5.10 12.29
CA HIS A 208 -23.26 4.15 13.38
C HIS A 208 -24.44 3.23 13.12
N LYS A 209 -24.38 2.02 13.71
CA LYS A 209 -25.38 0.96 13.61
C LYS A 209 -25.96 0.62 14.98
#